data_AF-A0A8J2MNE6-F1
#
_entry.id   AF-A0A8J2MNE6-F1
#
_cell.length_a   1.000
_cell.length_b   1.000
_cell.length_c   1.000
_cell.angle_alpha   90.00
_cell.angle_beta   90.00
_cell.angle_gamma   90.00
#
_symmetry.space_group_name_H-M   'P 1'
#
loop_
_entity.id
_entity.type
_entity.pdbx_description
1 polymer ?
#
loop_
_entity_poly.entity_id
_entity_poly.type
_entity_poly.pdbx_seq_one_letter_code
_entity_poly.pdbx_strand_id
1 'polypeptide(L)' 'MYFQFCYRCANCTKTFKTSKSLQRHVREECGKNPFACPWCPNLFNLKCSLIRHMRLKHDQDLRTRRNDKYRVKIQRRR' A
#
# COMPACT_ATOMS: atom_id res chain seq x y z
N MET A 1 13.13 35.48 -7.17
CA MET A 1 12.97 34.08 -6.70
C MET A 1 11.54 33.66 -6.97
N TYR A 2 11.29 32.85 -7.99
CA TYR A 2 9.93 32.43 -8.34
C TYR A 2 9.47 31.36 -7.36
N PHE A 3 8.56 31.72 -6.46
CA PHE A 3 7.75 30.74 -5.73
C PHE A 3 6.87 30.01 -6.75
N GLN A 4 7.41 28.95 -7.35
CA GLN A 4 6.62 28.04 -8.19
C GLN A 4 5.68 27.28 -7.25
N PHE A 5 4.45 27.77 -7.11
CA PHE A 5 3.39 27.04 -6.42
C PHE A 5 3.04 25.80 -7.24
N CYS A 6 3.58 24.65 -6.81
CA CYS A 6 3.31 23.36 -7.39
C CYS A 6 2.13 22.70 -6.66
N TYR A 7 1.21 22.12 -7.41
CA TYR A 7 0.11 21.31 -6.92
C TYR A 7 0.61 19.89 -6.67
N ARG A 8 0.72 19.50 -5.41
CA ARG A 8 1.17 18.16 -5.02
C ARG A 8 0.00 17.18 -4.99
N CYS A 9 0.19 15.98 -5.52
CA CYS A 9 -0.78 14.91 -5.37
C CYS A 9 -0.79 14.41 -3.92
N ALA A 10 -1.98 14.24 -3.32
CA ALA A 10 -2.09 13.67 -1.98
C ALA A 10 -1.78 12.17 -1.94
N ASN A 11 -1.94 11.49 -3.08
CA ASN A 11 -1.79 10.04 -3.20
C ASN A 11 -0.41 9.61 -3.74
N CYS A 12 0.44 10.54 -4.20
CA CYS A 12 1.80 10.21 -4.66
C CYS A 12 2.78 11.38 -4.51
N THR A 13 4.06 11.15 -4.78
CA THR A 13 5.12 12.18 -4.69
C THR A 13 5.18 13.12 -5.90
N LYS A 14 4.29 12.96 -6.89
CA LYS A 14 4.29 13.82 -8.09
C LYS A 14 3.74 15.22 -7.79
N THR A 15 4.42 16.21 -8.35
CA THR A 15 4.05 17.62 -8.29
C THR A 15 3.76 18.16 -9.69
N PHE A 16 2.74 19.00 -9.80
CA PHE A 16 2.24 19.51 -11.06
C PHE A 16 2.26 21.04 -11.07
N LYS A 17 2.55 21.63 -12.23
CA LYS A 17 2.58 23.09 -12.38
C LYS A 17 1.17 23.73 -12.38
N THR A 18 0.12 22.94 -12.63
CA THR A 18 -1.26 23.45 -12.72
C THR A 18 -2.27 22.53 -12.05
N SER A 19 -3.35 23.08 -11.51
CA SER A 19 -4.45 22.31 -10.92
C SER A 19 -5.10 21.36 -11.92
N LYS A 20 -5.28 21.78 -13.19
CA LYS A 20 -5.85 20.93 -14.27
C LYS A 20 -5.01 19.68 -14.53
N SER A 21 -3.68 19.80 -14.49
CA SER A 21 -2.79 18.64 -14.67
C SER A 21 -2.80 17.71 -13.45
N LEU A 22 -2.87 18.25 -12.23
CA LEU A 22 -3.11 17.46 -11.03
C LEU A 22 -4.45 16.72 -11.10
N GLN A 23 -5.56 17.38 -11.45
CA GLN A 23 -6.88 16.74 -11.53
C GLN A 23 -6.93 15.63 -12.57
N ARG A 24 -6.29 15.82 -13.73
CA ARG A 24 -6.18 14.76 -14.74
C ARG A 24 -5.38 13.57 -14.21
N HIS A 25 -4.23 13.83 -13.59
CA HIS A 25 -3.42 12.79 -12.96
C HIS A 25 -4.20 12.03 -11.88
N VAL A 26 -4.94 12.74 -11.03
CA VAL A 26 -5.75 12.09 -9.99
C VAL A 26 -6.83 11.22 -10.61
N ARG A 27 -7.51 11.65 -11.69
CA ARG A 27 -8.52 10.82 -12.37
C ARG A 27 -7.92 9.62 -13.10
N GLU A 28 -6.84 9.82 -13.85
CA GLU A 28 -6.30 8.80 -14.76
C GLU A 28 -5.38 7.81 -14.07
N GLU A 29 -4.66 8.22 -13.02
CA GLU A 29 -3.61 7.43 -12.38
C GLU A 29 -3.95 7.09 -10.93
N CYS A 30 -4.28 8.08 -10.09
CA CYS A 30 -4.64 7.80 -8.68
C CYS A 30 -6.06 7.22 -8.53
N GLY A 31 -6.96 7.50 -9.47
CA GLY A 31 -8.33 6.97 -9.51
C GLY A 31 -8.40 5.49 -9.83
N LYS A 32 -7.32 4.90 -10.37
CA LYS A 32 -7.20 3.45 -10.59
C LYS A 32 -6.81 2.71 -9.31
N ASN A 33 -6.11 3.37 -8.39
CA ASN A 33 -5.55 2.79 -7.17
C ASN A 33 -5.88 3.62 -5.91
N PRO A 34 -7.13 3.60 -5.42
CA PRO A 34 -7.55 4.45 -4.30
C PRO A 34 -6.95 4.03 -2.95
N PHE A 35 -6.34 2.84 -2.86
CA PHE A 35 -5.87 2.28 -1.60
C PHE A 35 -4.35 2.47 -1.43
N ALA A 36 -3.96 3.45 -0.64
CA ALA A 36 -2.56 3.74 -0.33
C ALA A 36 -2.07 3.00 0.92
N CYS A 37 -0.81 2.57 0.90
CA CYS A 37 -0.11 2.11 2.10
C CYS A 37 0.32 3.31 2.98
N PRO A 38 0.06 3.29 4.30
CA PRO A 38 0.49 4.37 5.20
C PRO A 38 1.99 4.33 5.53
N TRP A 39 2.66 3.21 5.30
CA TRP A 39 4.07 2.99 5.67
C TRP A 39 5.03 2.95 4.47
N CYS A 40 4.53 2.95 3.23
CA CYS A 40 5.37 2.95 2.02
C CYS A 40 4.62 3.55 0.82
N PRO A 41 5.32 3.92 -0.27
CA PRO A 41 4.71 4.65 -1.40
C PRO A 41 3.88 3.76 -2.35
N ASN A 42 3.53 2.53 -1.95
CA ASN A 42 2.76 1.61 -2.79
C ASN A 42 1.27 1.95 -2.80
N LEU A 43 0.67 1.86 -3.99
CA LEU A 43 -0.74 2.11 -4.26
C LEU A 43 -1.40 0.84 -4.82
N PHE A 44 -2.65 0.59 -4.44
CA PHE A 44 -3.41 -0.59 -4.85
C PHE A 44 -4.79 -0.21 -5.39
N ASN A 45 -5.22 -0.91 -6.44
CA ASN A 45 -6.58 -0.83 -7.03
C ASN A 45 -7.64 -1.50 -6.16
N LEU A 46 -7.24 -2.49 -5.38
CA LEU A 46 -8.14 -3.30 -4.58
C LEU A 46 -7.78 -3.24 -3.10
N LYS A 47 -8.80 -3.10 -2.26
CA LYS A 47 -8.66 -3.11 -0.80
C LYS A 47 -8.00 -4.40 -0.29
N CYS A 48 -8.35 -5.55 -0.89
CA CYS A 48 -7.75 -6.84 -0.52
C CYS A 48 -6.24 -6.91 -0.82
N SER A 49 -5.79 -6.28 -1.90
CA SER A 49 -4.37 -6.17 -2.25
C SER A 49 -3.60 -5.31 -1.25
N LEU A 50 -4.17 -4.16 -0.83
CA LEU A 50 -3.60 -3.36 0.25
C LEU A 50 -3.52 -4.18 1.55
N ILE A 51 -4.61 -4.82 1.98
CA ILE A 51 -4.64 -5.61 3.24
C ILE A 51 -3.59 -6.73 3.21
N ARG A 52 -3.46 -7.47 2.11
CA ARG A 52 -2.42 -8.50 1.95
C ARG A 52 -1.02 -7.90 2.01
N HIS A 53 -0.81 -6.76 1.39
CA HIS A 53 0.46 -6.05 1.44
C HIS A 53 0.81 -5.62 2.87
N MET A 54 -0.15 -5.05 3.63
CA MET A 54 0.02 -4.73 5.05
C MET A 54 0.45 -5.96 5.84
N ARG A 55 -0.28 -7.07 5.68
CA ARG A 55 -0.03 -8.33 6.41
C ARG A 55 1.31 -9.00 6.13
N LEU A 56 1.93 -8.76 4.97
CA LEU A 56 3.17 -9.44 4.57
C LEU A 56 4.42 -8.56 4.69
N LYS A 57 4.24 -7.25 4.54
CA LYS A 57 5.32 -6.28 4.46
C LYS A 57 5.42 -5.38 5.69
N HIS A 58 4.33 -5.18 6.43
CA HIS A 58 4.28 -4.29 7.59
C HIS A 58 3.80 -4.97 8.87
N ASP A 59 3.10 -6.10 8.76
CA ASP A 59 2.73 -6.97 9.87
C ASP A 59 3.78 -8.08 9.99
N GLN A 60 4.60 -7.98 11.03
CA GLN A 60 5.68 -8.94 11.29
C GLN A 60 5.17 -10.21 12.01
N ASP A 61 3.94 -10.15 12.55
CA ASP A 61 3.33 -11.17 13.41
C ASP A 61 2.80 -12.41 12.68
N LEU A 62 2.63 -12.36 11.36
CA LEU A 62 2.21 -13.52 10.56
C LEU A 62 3.35 -14.28 9.88
N ARG A 63 4.59 -13.76 9.86
CA ARG A 63 5.75 -14.52 9.35
C ARG A 63 6.10 -15.70 10.25
N THR A 64 5.84 -15.60 11.54
CA THR A 64 6.07 -16.67 12.52
C THR A 64 4.94 -17.71 12.56
N ARG A 65 3.70 -17.35 12.20
CA ARG A 65 2.56 -18.29 12.26
C ARG A 65 2.38 -19.23 11.07
N ARG A 66 3.23 -19.14 10.04
CA ARG A 66 3.14 -20.07 8.89
C ARG A 66 3.84 -21.42 9.12
N ASN A 67 4.64 -21.56 10.18
CA ASN A 67 5.36 -22.80 10.49
C ASN A 67 4.75 -23.64 11.63
N ASP A 68 3.75 -23.14 12.37
CA ASP A 68 3.16 -23.87 13.51
C ASP A 68 1.83 -24.57 13.22
N LYS A 69 1.36 -24.62 11.97
CA LYS A 69 0.14 -25.39 11.62
C LYS A 69 0.42 -26.85 11.21
N TYR A 70 1.68 -27.21 10.98
CA TYR A 70 2.07 -28.56 10.52
C TYR A 70 2.89 -29.37 11.54
N ARG A 71 3.17 -28.84 12.74
CA ARG A 71 3.65 -29.68 13.86
C ARG A 71 2.45 -30.27 14.60
N VAL A 72 1.68 -31.10 13.88
CA VAL A 72 0.74 -32.04 14.50
C VAL A 72 1.56 -32.85 15.49
N LYS A 73 1.23 -32.70 16.77
CA LYS A 73 1.84 -33.42 17.88
C LYS A 73 1.83 -34.91 17.53
N ILE A 74 2.99 -35.47 17.25
CA ILE A 74 3.20 -36.92 17.29
C ILE A 74 3.07 -37.30 18.77
N GLN A 75 1.84 -37.55 19.20
CA GLN A 75 1.57 -38.13 20.50
C GLN A 75 1.72 -39.64 20.33
N ARG A 76 2.95 -40.13 20.57
CA ARG A 76 3.18 -41.56 20.77
C ARG A 76 2.35 -41.98 21.98
N ARG A 77 1.27 -42.72 21.72
CA ARG A 77 0.53 -43.46 22.73
C ARG A 77 1.52 -44.40 23.43
N ARG A 78 1.67 -44.23 24.74
CA ARG A 78 2.03 -45.32 25.65
C ARG A 78 0.73 -45.91 26.18
#